data_AF-W9WUE4-F1
#
_entry.id   AF-W9WUE4-F1
#
_cell.length_a   1.000
_cell.length_b   1.000
_cell.length_c   1.000
_cell.angle_alpha   90.00
_cell.angle_beta   90.00
_cell.angle_gamma   90.00
#
_symmetry.space_group_name_H-M   'P 1'
#
loop_
_entity.id
_entity.type
_entity.pdbx_description
1 polymer ?
#
loop_
_entity_poly.entity_id
_entity_poly.type
_entity_poly.pdbx_seq_one_letter_code
_entity_poly.pdbx_strand_id
1 'polypeptide(L)'
;MLPDARYMTGGESEMQRGDGTTAKVRSPQMVGPGPIFLIFQPEWLIHTRIERGAVVLQSRYVSHIAIPTGNKPERITIVTSLRPRDPLLLENSSLMNVRNKSQLPELYYQWSSYRLHLLSERSRLEAGRLDVAHRKENQASERGSGNCKTDIVDLASLQKWMDEQMMYMRRTLFEMRPVTAEDNLHKSEIQEMTM
;
A
#
# COMPACT_ATOMS: atom_id res chain seq x y z
N MET A 1 13.91 22.14 -6.83
CA MET A 1 12.75 22.88 -6.29
C MET A 1 11.48 22.29 -6.88
N LEU A 2 10.36 22.24 -6.14
CA LEU A 2 9.07 21.87 -6.72
C LEU A 2 8.48 23.09 -7.45
N PRO A 3 7.82 22.93 -8.61
CA PRO A 3 7.25 24.03 -9.38
C PRO A 3 6.04 24.65 -8.68
N ASP A 4 5.89 25.97 -8.84
CA ASP A 4 4.71 26.71 -8.38
C ASP A 4 3.52 26.43 -9.31
N ALA A 5 2.49 25.77 -8.77
CA ALA A 5 1.30 25.35 -9.50
C ALA A 5 0.30 26.48 -9.80
N ARG A 6 0.48 27.68 -9.23
CA ARG A 6 -0.45 28.81 -9.40
C ARG A 6 -0.55 29.29 -10.84
N TYR A 7 0.60 29.30 -11.53
CA TYR A 7 0.70 29.76 -12.90
C TYR A 7 0.68 28.60 -13.90
N MET A 8 0.31 27.40 -13.49
CA MET A 8 0.22 26.24 -14.39
C MET A 8 -1.17 26.19 -15.03
N THR A 9 -1.21 26.14 -16.36
CA THR A 9 -2.43 25.84 -17.14
C THR A 9 -2.41 24.36 -17.50
N GLY A 10 -3.41 23.61 -17.02
CA GLY A 10 -3.36 22.14 -17.03
C GLY A 10 -2.58 21.60 -15.82
N GLY A 11 -1.97 20.42 -15.96
CA GLY A 11 -1.19 19.82 -14.86
C GLY A 11 -2.01 19.26 -13.70
N GLU A 12 -3.34 19.20 -13.86
CA GLU A 12 -4.27 18.64 -12.88
C GLU A 12 -4.18 17.11 -12.87
N SER A 13 -4.43 16.52 -11.70
CA SER A 13 -4.64 15.08 -11.58
C SER A 13 -6.14 14.82 -11.68
N GLU A 14 -6.57 14.19 -12.77
CA GLU A 14 -7.96 13.78 -12.93
C GLU A 14 -8.16 12.40 -12.31
N MET A 15 -9.22 12.26 -11.52
CA MET A 15 -9.55 11.04 -10.79
C MET A 15 -10.98 10.63 -11.13
N GLN A 16 -11.17 9.37 -11.45
CA GLN A 16 -12.49 8.81 -11.65
C GLN A 16 -13.12 8.45 -10.30
N ARG A 17 -14.34 8.89 -10.06
CA ARG A 17 -15.15 8.53 -8.91
C ARG A 17 -15.97 7.28 -9.22
N GLY A 18 -16.45 6.60 -8.17
CA GLY A 18 -17.24 5.38 -8.31
C GLY A 18 -18.59 5.56 -9.02
N ASP A 19 -19.08 6.79 -9.15
CA ASP A 19 -20.27 7.18 -9.92
C ASP A 19 -19.98 7.35 -11.43
N GLY A 20 -18.75 7.13 -11.87
CA GLY A 20 -18.30 7.33 -13.25
C GLY A 20 -17.96 8.78 -13.59
N THR A 21 -18.19 9.73 -12.69
CA THR A 21 -17.78 11.13 -12.89
C THR A 21 -16.28 11.29 -12.66
N THR A 22 -15.69 12.34 -13.23
CA THR A 22 -14.28 12.67 -12.99
C THR A 22 -14.16 13.94 -12.16
N ALA A 23 -13.20 13.92 -11.23
CA ALA A 23 -12.81 15.07 -10.44
C ALA A 23 -11.40 15.48 -10.80
N LYS A 24 -11.22 16.74 -11.18
CA LYS A 24 -9.91 17.33 -11.45
C LYS A 24 -9.39 17.98 -10.18
N VAL A 25 -8.28 17.46 -9.69
CA VAL A 25 -7.61 17.98 -8.49
C VAL A 25 -6.33 18.65 -8.93
N ARG A 26 -6.27 19.96 -8.71
CA ARG A 26 -5.01 20.71 -8.72
C ARG A 26 -4.40 20.61 -7.31
N SER A 27 -3.08 20.53 -7.20
CA SER A 27 -2.41 20.63 -5.90
C SER A 27 -2.96 21.84 -5.14
N PRO A 28 -3.30 21.73 -3.84
CA PRO A 28 -4.00 22.77 -3.10
C PRO A 28 -3.39 24.16 -3.31
N GLN A 29 -4.13 25.02 -3.99
CA GLN A 29 -3.99 26.46 -3.80
C GLN A 29 -4.70 26.76 -2.48
N MET A 30 -3.93 27.18 -1.48
CA MET A 30 -4.50 27.68 -0.24
C MET A 30 -5.02 29.10 -0.50
N VAL A 31 -6.19 29.20 -1.13
CA VAL A 31 -6.91 30.47 -1.28
C VAL A 31 -8.37 30.23 -0.89
N GLY A 32 -8.66 30.36 0.40
CA GLY A 32 -10.01 30.37 0.97
C GLY A 32 -9.98 30.34 2.50
N PRO A 33 -10.65 31.27 3.21
CA PRO A 33 -10.67 31.28 4.67
C PRO A 33 -11.70 30.25 5.16
N GLY A 34 -11.24 29.04 5.46
CA GLY A 34 -12.08 27.99 6.06
C GLY A 34 -11.21 27.00 6.84
N PRO A 35 -11.60 26.60 8.07
CA PRO A 35 -10.74 25.78 8.90
C PRO A 35 -10.93 24.31 8.55
N ILE A 36 -9.89 23.62 8.07
CA ILE A 36 -9.86 22.15 8.07
C ILE A 36 -8.50 21.68 8.57
N PHE A 37 -8.57 20.91 9.65
CA PHE A 37 -7.51 20.41 10.53
C PHE A 37 -6.46 19.56 9.79
N LEU A 38 -5.19 19.92 10.00
CA LEU A 38 -4.05 19.01 9.89
C LEU A 38 -3.37 18.95 11.26
N ILE A 39 -3.55 17.85 11.98
CA ILE A 39 -2.73 17.51 13.16
C ILE A 39 -1.51 16.76 12.65
N PHE A 40 -0.34 17.40 12.74
CA PHE A 40 0.93 16.86 13.27
C PHE A 40 2.02 17.92 13.04
N GLN A 41 2.37 18.66 14.09
CA GLN A 41 3.64 19.41 14.21
C GLN A 41 4.61 18.50 14.99
N PRO A 42 5.92 18.56 14.69
CA PRO A 42 6.74 19.46 15.48
C PRO A 42 7.55 20.44 14.63
N GLU A 43 7.51 21.66 15.14
CA GLU A 43 8.32 22.85 14.88
C GLU A 43 9.75 22.54 14.41
N TRP A 44 10.15 23.08 13.25
CA TRP A 44 11.36 23.91 13.11
C TRP A 44 11.21 24.82 11.87
N LEU A 45 11.61 26.06 12.10
CA LEU A 45 11.41 27.27 11.32
C LEU A 45 12.28 27.31 10.05
N ILE A 46 11.66 27.37 8.86
CA ILE A 46 12.30 27.94 7.66
C ILE A 46 11.28 28.82 6.94
N HIS A 47 11.55 30.13 6.89
CA HIS A 47 10.80 31.14 6.15
C HIS A 47 10.97 30.94 4.63
N THR A 48 10.27 29.95 4.07
CA THR A 48 9.89 29.94 2.67
C THR A 48 8.40 29.64 2.65
N ARG A 49 7.59 30.58 2.14
CA ARG A 49 6.15 30.37 1.94
C ARG A 49 5.98 29.40 0.78
N ILE A 50 6.25 28.12 1.03
CA ILE A 50 6.02 27.07 0.06
C ILE A 50 4.59 26.60 0.28
N GLU A 51 3.70 27.03 -0.61
CA GLU A 51 2.32 26.52 -0.68
C GLU A 51 2.39 25.05 -1.14
N ARG A 52 2.69 24.14 -0.19
CA ARG A 52 2.81 22.70 -0.44
C ARG A 52 1.50 22.02 -0.08
N GLY A 53 0.66 21.84 -1.08
CA GLY A 53 -0.49 20.95 -0.97
C GLY A 53 -0.09 19.50 -1.26
N ALA A 54 -0.66 18.56 -0.51
CA ALA A 54 -0.51 17.13 -0.77
C ALA A 54 -1.88 16.54 -1.13
N VAL A 55 -1.86 15.55 -2.02
CA VAL A 55 -3.05 14.77 -2.39
C VAL A 55 -2.79 13.34 -1.95
N VAL A 56 -3.63 12.82 -1.07
CA VAL A 56 -3.56 11.42 -0.61
C VAL A 56 -4.59 10.63 -1.39
N LEU A 57 -4.12 9.57 -2.06
CA LEU A 57 -4.96 8.68 -2.85
C LEU A 57 -4.87 7.26 -2.31
N GLN A 58 -6.01 6.58 -2.31
CA GLN A 58 -6.03 5.14 -2.11
C GLN A 58 -5.54 4.46 -3.40
N SER A 59 -4.29 4.01 -3.36
CA SER A 59 -3.68 3.28 -4.46
C SER A 59 -4.49 2.03 -4.83
N ARG A 60 -4.47 1.64 -6.11
CA ARG A 60 -5.21 0.53 -6.75
C ARG A 60 -6.72 0.71 -6.92
N TYR A 61 -7.39 1.47 -6.06
CA TYR A 61 -8.85 1.64 -6.13
C TYR A 61 -9.29 2.90 -6.90
N VAL A 62 -8.42 3.91 -6.99
CA VAL A 62 -8.71 5.16 -7.69
C VAL A 62 -7.96 5.20 -9.02
N SER A 63 -8.71 5.11 -10.11
CA SER A 63 -8.21 5.40 -11.46
C SER A 63 -7.92 6.89 -11.57
N HIS A 64 -6.66 7.22 -11.85
CA HIS A 64 -6.23 8.61 -11.97
C HIS A 64 -5.21 8.79 -13.08
N ILE A 65 -5.20 9.97 -13.68
CA ILE A 65 -4.24 10.36 -14.71
C ILE A 65 -3.69 11.75 -14.41
N ALA A 66 -2.40 11.93 -14.67
CA ALA A 66 -1.78 13.25 -14.65
C ALA A 66 -1.95 13.91 -16.02
N ILE A 67 -2.70 15.01 -16.07
CA ILE A 67 -2.89 15.78 -17.31
C ILE A 67 -1.62 16.57 -17.62
N PRO A 68 -1.16 16.63 -18.89
CA PRO A 68 -0.01 17.42 -19.27
C PRO A 68 -0.22 18.93 -19.03
N THR A 69 0.88 19.65 -18.88
CA THR A 69 0.88 21.11 -18.71
C THR A 69 1.06 21.81 -20.04
N GLY A 70 0.23 22.80 -20.33
CA GLY A 70 0.29 23.52 -21.61
C GLY A 70 1.28 24.68 -21.64
N ASN A 71 1.47 25.38 -20.52
CA ASN A 71 2.19 26.66 -20.49
C ASN A 71 3.56 26.64 -19.79
N LYS A 72 3.93 25.50 -19.19
CA LYS A 72 5.18 25.32 -18.45
C LYS A 72 5.95 24.16 -19.06
N PRO A 73 7.30 24.25 -19.11
CA PRO A 73 8.12 23.22 -19.74
C PRO A 73 8.12 21.90 -18.95
N GLU A 74 7.92 21.94 -17.63
CA GLU A 74 7.97 20.76 -16.78
C GLU A 74 7.00 20.81 -15.58
N ARG A 75 6.57 19.61 -15.14
CA ARG A 75 5.80 19.37 -13.92
C ARG A 75 6.53 18.33 -13.09
N ILE A 76 7.15 18.77 -11.99
CA ILE A 76 7.83 17.90 -11.04
C ILE A 76 6.88 17.59 -9.88
N THR A 77 6.61 16.32 -9.65
CA THR A 77 5.81 15.82 -8.53
C THR A 77 6.57 14.74 -7.80
N ILE A 78 6.48 14.73 -6.46
CA ILE A 78 6.98 13.62 -5.65
C ILE A 78 5.78 12.73 -5.34
N VAL A 79 5.90 11.44 -5.69
CA VAL A 79 4.90 10.43 -5.39
C VAL A 79 5.51 9.45 -4.40
N THR A 80 4.86 9.28 -3.26
CA THR A 80 5.29 8.34 -2.22
C THR A 80 4.13 7.45 -1.85
N SER A 81 4.29 6.15 -2.07
CA SER A 81 3.33 5.14 -1.63
C SER A 81 3.53 4.86 -0.15
N LEU A 82 2.50 5.12 0.65
CA LEU A 82 2.47 4.74 2.05
C LEU A 82 1.89 3.34 2.20
N ARG A 83 2.38 2.60 3.18
CA ARG A 83 1.90 1.26 3.52
C ARG A 83 1.41 1.24 4.97
N PRO A 84 0.47 0.36 5.32
CA PRO A 84 0.05 0.17 6.70
C PRO A 84 1.26 -0.16 7.58
N ARG A 85 1.29 0.42 8.78
CA ARG A 85 2.32 0.08 9.78
C ARG A 85 2.08 -1.30 10.40
N ASP A 86 0.81 -1.68 10.55
CA ASP A 86 0.41 -2.96 11.12
C ASP A 86 0.61 -4.09 10.10
N PRO A 87 1.39 -5.14 10.44
CA PRO A 87 1.62 -6.27 9.55
C PRO A 87 0.39 -7.17 9.32
N LEU A 88 -0.61 -7.12 10.20
CA LEU A 88 -1.82 -7.97 10.09
C LEU A 88 -2.82 -7.42 9.07
N LEU A 89 -2.72 -6.14 8.70
CA LEU A 89 -3.61 -5.55 7.71
C LEU A 89 -3.28 -6.06 6.29
N LEU A 90 -4.34 -6.24 5.50
CA LEU A 90 -4.21 -6.66 4.12
C LEU A 90 -3.43 -5.63 3.31
N GLU A 91 -2.39 -6.11 2.65
CA GLU A 91 -1.51 -5.30 1.82
C GLU A 91 -1.78 -5.64 0.35
N ASN A 92 -2.24 -4.64 -0.41
CA ASN A 92 -2.68 -4.80 -1.80
C ASN A 92 -1.75 -4.12 -2.81
N SER A 93 -0.50 -3.84 -2.43
CA SER A 93 0.42 -3.08 -3.28
C SER A 93 0.86 -3.89 -4.51
N SER A 94 1.25 -3.19 -5.58
CA SER A 94 1.72 -3.81 -6.81
C SER A 94 2.82 -3.00 -7.49
N LEU A 95 3.75 -3.70 -8.12
CA LEU A 95 4.85 -3.13 -8.90
C LEU A 95 4.49 -2.81 -10.36
N MET A 96 3.31 -3.18 -10.86
CA MET A 96 2.98 -3.12 -12.30
C MET A 96 3.22 -1.74 -12.95
N ASN A 97 2.98 -0.66 -12.20
CA ASN A 97 3.13 0.71 -12.72
C ASN A 97 4.58 1.24 -12.70
N VAL A 98 5.48 0.58 -11.97
CA VAL A 98 6.82 1.08 -11.66
C VAL A 98 7.91 0.28 -12.38
N ARG A 99 7.67 -1.00 -12.66
CA ARG A 99 8.66 -1.91 -13.27
C ARG A 99 9.23 -1.43 -14.60
N ASN A 100 8.44 -0.76 -15.43
CA ASN A 100 8.88 -0.25 -16.73
C ASN A 100 9.68 1.06 -16.66
N LYS A 101 9.78 1.70 -15.48
CA LYS A 101 10.38 3.02 -15.29
C LYS A 101 11.55 3.03 -14.30
N SER A 102 11.87 1.90 -13.69
CA SER A 102 12.85 1.81 -12.60
C SER A 102 13.94 0.78 -12.90
N GLN A 103 15.05 0.90 -12.17
CA GLN A 103 16.12 -0.10 -12.21
C GLN A 103 15.63 -1.40 -11.58
N LEU A 104 15.39 -2.42 -12.42
CA LEU A 104 14.80 -3.69 -11.99
C LEU A 104 15.58 -4.40 -10.86
N PRO A 105 16.94 -4.50 -10.90
CA PRO A 105 17.67 -5.20 -9.85
C PRO A 105 17.47 -4.59 -8.46
N GLU A 106 17.56 -3.26 -8.36
CA GLU A 106 17.36 -2.52 -7.11
C GLU A 106 15.90 -2.62 -6.65
N LEU A 107 14.95 -2.43 -7.57
CA LEU A 107 13.52 -2.52 -7.27
C LEU A 107 13.14 -3.89 -6.70
N TYR A 108 13.64 -4.96 -7.32
CA TYR A 108 13.36 -6.33 -6.92
C TYR A 108 14.02 -6.69 -5.59
N TYR A 109 15.22 -6.19 -5.33
CA TYR A 109 15.85 -6.32 -4.02
C TYR A 109 15.00 -5.67 -2.92
N GLN A 110 14.63 -4.39 -3.08
CA GLN A 110 13.83 -3.65 -2.10
C GLN A 110 12.44 -4.28 -1.90
N TRP A 111 11.82 -4.75 -2.98
CA TRP A 111 10.51 -5.37 -2.94
C TRP A 111 10.51 -6.71 -2.22
N SER A 112 11.39 -7.62 -2.63
CA SER A 112 11.47 -8.96 -2.05
C SER A 112 11.89 -8.90 -0.59
N SER A 113 12.91 -8.11 -0.24
CA SER A 113 13.38 -7.93 1.14
C SER A 113 12.23 -7.45 2.05
N TYR A 114 11.52 -6.39 1.66
CA TYR A 114 10.39 -5.89 2.45
C TYR A 114 9.32 -6.96 2.68
N ARG A 115 8.92 -7.67 1.62
CA ARG A 115 7.83 -8.65 1.72
C ARG A 115 8.20 -9.85 2.57
N LEU A 116 9.45 -10.30 2.50
CA LEU A 116 9.98 -11.37 3.34
C LEU A 116 10.05 -10.95 4.82
N HIS A 117 10.48 -9.71 5.11
CA HIS A 117 10.45 -9.18 6.48
C HIS A 117 9.02 -9.11 7.02
N LEU A 118 8.05 -8.66 6.22
CA LEU A 118 6.65 -8.60 6.60
C LEU A 118 6.07 -10.01 6.89
N LEU A 119 6.38 -10.98 6.04
CA LEU A 119 5.94 -12.37 6.23
C LEU A 119 6.50 -12.97 7.51
N SER A 120 7.77 -12.70 7.83
CA SER A 120 8.39 -13.11 9.10
C SER A 120 7.62 -12.56 10.31
N GLU A 121 7.29 -11.26 10.28
CA GLU A 121 6.52 -10.63 11.35
C GLU A 121 5.11 -11.24 11.48
N ARG A 122 4.43 -11.49 10.36
CA ARG A 122 3.12 -12.17 10.35
C ARG A 122 3.19 -13.56 10.96
N SER A 123 4.17 -14.37 10.55
CA SER A 123 4.37 -15.72 11.09
C SER A 123 4.67 -15.70 12.58
N ARG A 124 5.47 -14.74 13.06
CA ARG A 124 5.75 -14.58 14.49
C ARG A 124 4.50 -14.24 15.29
N LEU A 125 3.65 -13.36 14.77
CA LEU A 125 2.39 -12.99 15.42
C LEU A 125 1.41 -14.16 15.48
N GLU A 126 1.27 -14.92 14.39
CA GLU A 126 0.39 -16.09 14.37
C GLU A 126 0.89 -17.21 15.29
N ALA A 127 2.20 -17.47 15.31
CA ALA A 127 2.79 -18.39 16.28
C ALA A 127 2.53 -17.96 17.73
N GLY A 128 2.72 -16.67 18.03
CA GLY A 128 2.43 -16.10 19.36
C GLY A 128 0.95 -16.24 19.75
N ARG A 129 0.02 -16.15 18.79
CA ARG A 129 -1.41 -16.40 19.02
C ARG A 129 -1.66 -17.84 19.47
N LEU A 130 -1.02 -18.81 18.81
CA LEU A 130 -1.13 -20.23 19.14
C LEU A 130 -0.47 -20.54 20.50
N ASP A 131 0.69 -19.96 20.80
CA ASP A 131 1.38 -20.14 22.09
C ASP A 131 0.53 -19.65 23.27
N VAL A 132 -0.15 -18.51 23.11
CA VAL A 132 -1.04 -17.97 24.13
C VAL A 132 -2.28 -18.85 24.30
N ALA A 133 -2.86 -19.36 23.21
CA ALA A 133 -3.98 -20.29 23.27
C ALA A 133 -3.59 -21.59 23.98
N HIS A 134 -2.43 -22.16 23.62
CA HIS A 134 -1.89 -23.37 24.25
C HIS A 134 -1.66 -23.19 25.76
N ARG A 135 -1.05 -22.07 26.15
CA ARG A 135 -0.80 -21.77 27.57
C ARG A 135 -2.09 -21.67 28.39
N LYS A 136 -3.14 -21.04 27.83
CA LYS A 136 -4.44 -20.92 28.50
C LYS A 136 -5.10 -22.28 28.72
N GLU A 137 -5.06 -23.16 27.71
CA GLU A 137 -5.63 -24.50 27.83
C GLU A 137 -4.87 -25.36 28.84
N ASN A 138 -3.54 -25.28 28.86
CA ASN A 138 -2.72 -25.99 29.86
C ASN A 138 -3.05 -25.54 31.29
N GLN A 139 -3.16 -24.23 31.53
CA GLN A 139 -3.54 -23.69 32.85
C GLN A 139 -4.96 -24.10 33.29
N ALA A 140 -5.89 -24.23 32.35
CA ALA A 140 -7.24 -24.72 32.63
C ALA A 140 -7.23 -26.23 32.95
N SER A 141 -6.40 -27.00 32.24
CA SER A 141 -6.27 -28.45 32.40
C SER A 141 -5.57 -28.85 33.71
N GLU A 142 -4.66 -28.06 34.27
CA GLU A 142 -4.03 -28.34 35.57
C GLU A 142 -5.03 -28.41 36.76
N ARG A 143 -6.25 -27.88 36.59
CA ARG A 143 -7.33 -27.95 37.59
C ARG A 143 -8.29 -29.14 37.42
N GLY A 144 -8.10 -29.98 36.39
CA GLY A 144 -8.96 -31.14 36.08
C GLY A 144 -8.20 -32.30 35.46
N SER A 145 -8.88 -33.41 35.12
CA SER A 145 -8.28 -34.50 34.34
C SER A 145 -7.85 -33.95 32.97
N GLY A 146 -6.58 -34.08 32.62
CA GLY A 146 -6.02 -33.52 31.38
C GLY A 146 -6.79 -34.00 30.15
N ASN A 147 -7.61 -33.11 29.59
CA ASN A 147 -8.47 -33.44 28.47
C ASN A 147 -7.69 -33.25 27.17
N CYS A 148 -7.01 -34.30 26.70
CA CYS A 148 -6.41 -34.36 25.36
C CYS A 148 -7.44 -34.37 24.20
N LYS A 149 -8.65 -33.83 24.42
CA LYS A 149 -9.79 -33.87 23.49
C LYS A 149 -10.09 -32.53 22.83
N THR A 150 -9.56 -31.42 23.36
CA THR A 150 -9.80 -30.09 22.80
C THR A 150 -8.66 -29.73 21.83
N ASP A 151 -8.99 -29.55 20.55
CA ASP A 151 -8.03 -29.06 19.57
C ASP A 151 -7.75 -27.58 19.80
N ILE A 152 -6.48 -27.25 20.07
CA ILE A 152 -6.01 -25.88 20.32
C ILE A 152 -5.90 -25.09 19.02
N VAL A 153 -5.62 -25.80 17.92
CA VAL A 153 -5.43 -25.23 16.59
C VAL A 153 -6.69 -25.44 15.76
N ASP A 154 -7.34 -24.35 15.38
CA ASP A 154 -8.38 -24.41 14.36
C ASP A 154 -7.74 -24.59 12.98
N LEU A 155 -7.84 -25.81 12.44
CA LEU A 155 -7.28 -26.17 11.14
C LEU A 155 -7.86 -25.33 10.00
N ALA A 156 -9.15 -24.97 10.05
CA ALA A 156 -9.79 -24.21 8.99
C ALA A 156 -9.26 -22.77 8.93
N SER A 157 -9.14 -22.11 10.08
CA SER A 157 -8.55 -20.77 10.17
C SER A 157 -7.07 -20.78 9.79
N LEU A 158 -6.31 -21.79 10.24
CA LEU A 158 -4.88 -21.89 9.92
C LEU A 158 -4.67 -22.10 8.42
N GLN A 159 -5.46 -22.99 7.80
CA GLN A 159 -5.42 -23.22 6.37
C GLN A 159 -5.67 -21.92 5.60
N LYS A 160 -6.75 -21.20 5.93
CA LYS A 160 -7.06 -19.91 5.30
C LYS A 160 -5.90 -18.91 5.43
N TRP A 161 -5.31 -18.79 6.62
CA TRP A 161 -4.19 -17.89 6.85
C TRP A 161 -2.95 -18.27 6.01
N MET A 162 -2.65 -19.58 5.90
CA MET A 162 -1.56 -20.10 5.08
C MET A 162 -1.80 -19.83 3.59
N ASP A 163 -3.03 -20.05 3.12
CA ASP A 163 -3.42 -19.78 1.73
C ASP A 163 -3.23 -18.30 1.38
N GLU A 164 -3.63 -17.39 2.27
CA GLU A 164 -3.40 -15.96 2.12
C GLU A 164 -1.89 -15.61 2.02
N GLN A 165 -1.04 -16.23 2.85
CA GLN A 165 0.41 -16.01 2.79
C GLN A 165 1.02 -16.61 1.51
N MET A 166 0.55 -17.78 1.07
CA MET A 166 0.99 -18.39 -0.19
C MET A 166 0.60 -17.53 -1.39
N MET A 167 -0.64 -17.01 -1.43
CA MET A 167 -1.06 -16.08 -2.48
C MET A 167 -0.19 -14.82 -2.49
N TYR A 168 0.15 -14.28 -1.32
CA TYR A 168 1.02 -13.12 -1.21
C TYR A 168 2.42 -13.37 -1.79
N MET A 169 3.00 -14.55 -1.51
CA MET A 169 4.30 -14.96 -2.08
C MET A 169 4.21 -15.20 -3.58
N ARG A 170 3.18 -15.91 -4.06
CA ARG A 170 2.95 -16.17 -5.48
C ARG A 170 2.81 -14.88 -6.27
N ARG A 171 2.03 -13.93 -5.76
CA ARG A 171 1.91 -12.58 -6.33
C ARG A 171 3.27 -11.88 -6.41
N THR A 172 4.06 -11.95 -5.34
CA THR A 172 5.41 -11.34 -5.32
C THR A 172 6.28 -11.87 -6.46
N LEU A 173 6.30 -13.19 -6.66
CA LEU A 173 7.08 -13.83 -7.71
C LEU A 173 6.53 -13.49 -9.11
N PHE A 174 5.21 -13.49 -9.27
CA PHE A 174 4.56 -13.08 -10.52
C PHE A 174 4.93 -11.66 -10.92
N GLU A 175 4.97 -10.74 -9.96
CA GLU A 175 5.39 -9.36 -10.21
C GLU A 175 6.89 -9.22 -10.53
N MET A 176 7.74 -10.21 -10.20
CA MET A 176 9.18 -10.18 -10.47
C MET A 176 9.59 -10.83 -11.80
N ARG A 177 8.62 -11.31 -12.60
CA ARG A 177 8.88 -11.88 -13.93
C ARG A 177 9.60 -10.89 -14.86
N PRO A 178 10.13 -11.33 -16.02
CA PRO A 178 10.57 -10.39 -17.05
C PRO A 178 9.42 -9.49 -17.50
N VAL A 179 9.69 -8.20 -17.75
CA VAL A 179 8.67 -7.26 -18.21
C VAL A 179 8.29 -7.59 -19.65
N THR A 180 7.00 -7.77 -19.91
CA THR A 180 6.45 -8.05 -21.24
C THR A 180 5.78 -6.81 -21.82
N ALA A 181 5.54 -6.78 -23.13
CA ALA A 181 4.82 -5.67 -23.76
C ALA A 181 3.38 -5.53 -23.24
N GLU A 182 2.74 -6.66 -22.92
CA GLU A 182 1.37 -6.76 -22.42
C GLU A 182 1.19 -6.12 -21.02
N ASP A 183 2.23 -6.13 -20.19
CA ASP A 183 2.22 -5.49 -18.86
C ASP A 183 1.97 -3.96 -18.96
N ASN A 184 2.25 -3.34 -20.11
CA ASN A 184 1.99 -1.92 -20.32
C ASN A 184 0.52 -1.62 -20.65
N LEU A 185 -0.24 -2.63 -21.09
CA LEU A 185 -1.66 -2.52 -21.46
C LEU A 185 -2.57 -2.84 -20.28
N HIS A 186 -2.25 -3.90 -19.51
CA HIS A 186 -3.08 -4.41 -18.40
C HIS A 186 -2.56 -4.03 -17.01
N LYS A 187 -2.37 -2.73 -16.74
CA LYS A 187 -1.78 -2.24 -15.48
C LYS A 187 -2.65 -2.43 -14.23
N SER A 188 -3.97 -2.58 -14.41
CA SER A 188 -4.96 -2.68 -13.35
C SER A 188 -5.43 -4.11 -13.06
N GLU A 189 -5.19 -5.03 -13.99
CA GLU A 189 -5.67 -6.41 -13.93
C GLU A 189 -4.53 -7.30 -13.49
N ILE A 190 -4.37 -7.43 -12.17
CA ILE A 190 -3.70 -8.62 -11.66
C ILE A 190 -4.72 -9.72 -11.82
N GLN A 191 -4.56 -10.57 -12.83
CA GLN A 191 -5.26 -11.85 -12.85
C GLN A 191 -5.04 -12.46 -11.47
N GLU A 192 -6.12 -12.56 -10.69
CA GLU A 192 -6.09 -13.40 -9.50
C GLU A 192 -5.62 -14.75 -10.01
N MET A 193 -4.42 -15.15 -9.60
CA MET A 193 -3.87 -16.44 -9.96
C MET A 193 -4.79 -17.46 -9.28
N THR A 194 -5.84 -17.87 -9.99
CA THR A 194 -6.59 -19.08 -9.69
C THR A 194 -5.54 -20.20 -9.63
N MET A 195 -5.44 -20.82 -8.46
CA MET A 195 -4.77 -22.11 -8.32
C MET A 195 -5.46 -23.13 -9.20
#